data_AF-A0A7Y0JLZ9-F1
#
_entry.id   AF-A0A7Y0JLZ9-F1
#
_cell.length_a   1.000
_cell.length_b   1.000
_cell.length_c   1.000
_cell.angle_alpha   90.00
_cell.angle_beta   90.00
_cell.angle_gamma   90.00
#
_symmetry.space_group_name_H-M   'P 1'
#
loop_
_entity.id
_entity.type
_entity.pdbx_description
1 polymer ?
#
loop_
_entity_poly.entity_id
_entity_poly.type
_entity_poly.pdbx_seq_one_letter_code
_entity_poly.pdbx_strand_id
1 'polypeptide(L)' 'MNEPTTKYLLLEARLGQKLTDYVAGQIGAGAGWKAIAADLSKRTDVPVSRESLRVWFSGRVQTTAVITDVPAESVA' A
#
# COMPACT_ATOMS: atom_id res chain seq x y z
N MET A 1 -11.56 -17.74 -4.22
CA MET A 1 -11.24 -17.01 -2.97
C MET A 1 -9.73 -17.01 -2.85
N ASN A 2 -9.05 -15.86 -2.94
CA ASN A 2 -7.63 -15.78 -2.63
C ASN A 2 -7.50 -15.80 -1.11
N GLU A 3 -7.17 -16.96 -0.54
CA GLU A 3 -6.86 -17.08 0.88
C GLU A 3 -5.84 -15.99 1.27
N PRO A 4 -6.04 -15.27 2.40
CA PRO A 4 -4.98 -14.46 2.96
C PRO A 4 -3.83 -15.41 3.29
N THR A 5 -2.80 -15.40 2.45
CA THR A 5 -1.64 -16.26 2.58
C THR A 5 -1.11 -16.08 4.01
N THR A 6 -0.76 -17.13 4.75
CA THR A 6 -0.29 -17.08 6.16
C THR A 6 0.70 -15.94 6.45
N LYS A 7 1.50 -15.55 5.45
CA LYS A 7 2.36 -14.35 5.48
C LYS A 7 1.62 -13.04 5.75
N TYR A 8 0.46 -12.81 5.13
CA TYR A 8 -0.34 -11.59 5.30
C TYR A 8 -0.77 -11.42 6.77
N LEU A 9 -1.33 -12.46 7.37
CA LEU A 9 -1.75 -12.43 8.78
C LEU A 9 -0.54 -12.28 9.73
N LEU A 10 0.59 -12.90 9.40
CA LEU A 10 1.81 -12.78 10.18
C LEU A 10 2.40 -11.36 10.11
N LEU A 11 2.30 -10.70 8.95
CA LEU A 11 2.67 -9.30 8.79
C LEU A 11 1.79 -8.40 9.66
N GLU A 12 0.46 -8.57 9.63
CA GLU A 12 -0.45 -7.77 10.46
C GLU A 12 -0.19 -7.96 11.96
N ALA A 13 0.04 -9.21 12.38
CA ALA A 13 0.37 -9.52 13.77
C ALA A 13 1.69 -8.88 14.24
N ARG A 14 2.71 -8.85 13.38
CA ARG A 14 4.01 -8.22 13.68
C ARG A 14 3.96 -6.69 13.60
N LEU A 15 3.17 -6.15 12.68
CA LEU A 15 3.00 -4.71 12.50
C LEU A 15 2.08 -4.09 13.57
N GLY A 16 1.24 -4.90 14.21
CA GLY A 16 0.26 -4.46 15.22
C GLY A 16 -0.90 -3.66 14.63
N GLN A 17 -1.06 -3.66 13.30
CA GLN A 17 -2.09 -2.93 12.57
C GLN A 17 -2.41 -3.64 11.25
N LYS A 18 -3.52 -3.26 10.61
CA LYS A 18 -3.91 -3.82 9.32
C LYS A 18 -2.92 -3.42 8.23
N LEU A 19 -2.51 -4.39 7.42
CA LEU A 19 -1.53 -4.16 6.35
C LEU A 19 -2.07 -3.18 5.30
N THR A 20 -3.39 -3.24 5.05
CA THR A 20 -4.09 -2.31 4.15
C THR A 20 -3.97 -0.86 4.58
N ASP A 21 -4.08 -0.58 5.89
CA ASP A 21 -4.06 0.77 6.44
C ASP A 21 -2.66 1.37 6.35
N TYR A 22 -1.66 0.58 6.75
CA TYR A 22 -0.25 0.94 6.62
C TYR A 22 0.14 1.22 5.16
N VAL A 23 -0.23 0.34 4.22
CA VAL A 23 0.08 0.51 2.80
C VAL A 23 -0.66 1.72 2.24
N ALA A 24 -1.93 1.94 2.58
CA ALA A 24 -2.69 3.10 2.15
C ALA A 24 -2.07 4.41 2.66
N GLY A 25 -1.65 4.47 3.93
CA GLY A 25 -0.97 5.63 4.50
C GLY A 25 0.36 5.93 3.83
N GLN A 26 1.15 4.90 3.52
CA GLN A 26 2.43 5.07 2.79
C GLN A 26 2.21 5.53 1.34
N ILE A 27 1.25 4.95 0.63
CA ILE A 27 0.90 5.38 -0.73
C ILE A 27 0.37 6.83 -0.72
N GLY A 28 -0.48 7.18 0.25
CA GLY A 28 -0.99 8.55 0.44
C GLY A 28 0.12 9.57 0.75
N ALA A 29 1.19 9.14 1.41
CA ALA A 29 2.40 9.94 1.63
C ALA A 29 3.34 10.00 0.39
N GLY A 30 2.99 9.35 -0.72
CA GLY A 30 3.78 9.31 -1.95
C GLY A 30 4.88 8.25 -1.96
N ALA A 31 4.90 7.32 -1.01
CA ALA A 31 5.90 6.26 -0.99
C ALA A 31 5.64 5.22 -2.09
N GLY A 32 6.69 4.87 -2.84
CA GLY A 32 6.61 3.81 -3.84
C GLY A 32 6.58 2.41 -3.22
N TRP A 33 5.97 1.45 -3.93
CA TRP A 33 5.87 0.04 -3.52
C TRP A 33 7.20 -0.60 -3.07
N LYS A 34 8.32 -0.22 -3.69
CA LYS A 34 9.66 -0.70 -3.31
C LYS A 34 10.06 -0.23 -1.91
N ALA A 35 9.79 1.02 -1.58
CA ALA A 35 10.08 1.59 -0.27
C ALA A 35 9.20 0.95 0.81
N ILE A 36 7.90 0.77 0.51
CA ILE A 36 6.94 0.09 1.38
C ILE A 36 7.39 -1.34 1.67
N ALA A 37 7.82 -2.10 0.66
CA ALA A 37 8.33 -3.46 0.82
C ALA A 37 9.56 -3.52 1.75
N ALA A 38 10.49 -2.58 1.58
CA ALA A 38 11.71 -2.50 2.36
C ALA A 38 11.44 -2.13 3.83
N ASP A 39 10.60 -1.13 4.08
CA ASP A 39 10.23 -0.72 5.45
C ASP A 39 9.43 -1.81 6.15
N LEU A 40 8.49 -2.44 5.45
CA LEU A 40 7.69 -3.54 5.98
C LEU A 40 8.56 -4.74 6.34
N SER A 41 9.51 -5.12 5.49
CA SER A 41 10.43 -6.22 5.77
C SER A 41 11.31 -5.92 6.98
N LYS A 42 11.77 -4.65 7.12
CA LYS A 42 12.57 -4.21 8.25
C LYS A 42 11.81 -4.22 9.58
N ARG A 43 10.52 -3.83 9.56
CA ARG A 43 9.69 -3.77 10.78
C ARG A 43 9.19 -5.12 11.24
N THR A 44 8.86 -6.00 10.30
CA THR A 44 8.24 -7.29 10.61
C THR A 44 9.25 -8.43 10.70
N ASP A 45 10.49 -8.21 10.24
CA ASP A 45 11.51 -9.23 10.02
C ASP A 45 11.07 -10.33 9.03
N VAL A 46 10.05 -10.04 8.21
CA VAL A 46 9.51 -10.97 7.22
C VAL A 46 9.92 -10.47 5.84
N PRO A 47 10.59 -11.28 5.01
CA PRO A 47 10.95 -10.87 3.66
C PRO A 47 9.69 -10.71 2.79
N VAL A 48 9.43 -9.46 2.37
CA VAL A 48 8.33 -9.10 1.48
C VAL A 48 8.88 -8.48 0.20
N SER A 49 8.49 -9.05 -0.93
CA SER A 49 8.85 -8.52 -2.25
C SER A 49 7.80 -7.55 -2.78
N ARG A 50 8.24 -6.59 -3.61
CA ARG A 50 7.35 -5.62 -4.27
C ARG A 50 6.25 -6.32 -5.09
N GLU A 51 6.57 -7.44 -5.75
CA GLU A 51 5.60 -8.22 -6.52
C GLU A 51 4.52 -8.84 -5.61
N SER A 52 4.89 -9.34 -4.43
CA SER A 52 3.92 -9.89 -3.46
C SER A 52 2.96 -8.82 -2.96
N LEU A 53 3.47 -7.63 -2.62
CA LEU A 53 2.62 -6.50 -2.26
C LEU A 53 1.71 -6.10 -3.43
N ARG A 54 2.26 -5.99 -4.64
CA ARG A 54 1.47 -5.65 -5.81
C ARG A 54 0.35 -6.66 -6.04
N VAL A 55 0.60 -7.96 -5.90
CA VAL A 55 -0.42 -9.01 -6.05
C VAL A 55 -1.49 -8.93 -4.95
N TRP A 56 -1.10 -8.74 -3.69
CA TRP A 56 -2.05 -8.63 -2.56
C TRP A 56 -2.95 -7.40 -2.64
N PHE A 57 -2.43 -6.33 -3.23
CA PHE A 57 -3.11 -5.04 -3.33
C PHE A 57 -3.64 -4.71 -4.75
N SER A 58 -3.38 -5.59 -5.73
CA SER A 58 -3.86 -5.45 -7.11
C SER A 58 -5.40 -5.45 -7.10
N GLY A 59 -5.99 -4.31 -7.43
CA GLY A 59 -7.45 -4.11 -7.45
C GLY A 59 -8.10 -3.72 -6.12
N ARG A 60 -7.32 -3.54 -5.03
CA ARG A 60 -7.85 -3.12 -3.70
C ARG A 60 -7.43 -1.72 -3.28
N VAL A 61 -6.26 -1.26 -3.72
CA VAL A 61 -5.79 0.10 -3.46
C VAL A 61 -6.14 0.90 -4.70
N GLN A 62 -7.37 1.41 -4.75
CA GLN A 62 -7.64 2.53 -5.65
C GLN A 62 -6.82 3.68 -5.09
N THR A 63 -5.75 4.04 -5.81
CA THR A 63 -5.14 5.36 -5.67
C THR A 63 -6.27 6.36 -5.86
N THR A 64 -6.85 6.84 -4.77
CA THR A 64 -7.57 8.11 -4.76
C THR A 64 -6.50 9.18 -4.93
N ALA A 65 -5.88 9.21 -6.11
CA ALA A 65 -5.35 10.45 -6.62
C ALA A 65 -6.61 11.30 -6.76
N VAL A 66 -6.81 12.18 -5.77
CA VAL A 66 -7.67 13.34 -5.94
C VAL A 66 -7.08 14.03 -7.16
N ILE A 67 -7.69 13.79 -8.32
CA ILE A 67 -7.54 14.68 -9.46
C ILE A 67 -8.18 15.95 -8.95
N THR A 68 -7.36 16.87 -8.43
CA THR A 68 -7.77 18.25 -8.28
C THR A 68 -7.96 18.76 -9.70
N ASP A 69 -9.16 18.54 -10.22
CA ASP A 69 -9.70 19.28 -11.34
C ASP A 69 -9.77 20.74 -10.88
N VAL A 70 -8.69 21.47 -11.14
CA VAL A 70 -8.74 22.93 -11.15
C VAL A 70 -9.44 23.26 -12.47
N PRO A 71 -10.65 23.83 -12.47
CA PRO A 71 -11.27 24.25 -13.71
C PRO A 71 -10.34 25.32 -14.32
N ALA A 72 -9.73 24.96 -15.45
CA ALA A 72 -9.32 25.95 -16.41
C ALA A 72 -10.60 26.69 -16.85
N GLU A 73 -10.49 27.98 -17.13
CA GLU A 73 -11.54 28.89 -17.62
C GLU A 73 -12.13 29.85 -16.57
N SER A 74 -11.40 30.93 -16.32
CA SER A 74 -11.97 32.29 -16.22
C SER A 74 -10.85 33.32 -16.35
N VAL A 75 -10.29 33.45 -17.54
CA VAL A 75 -9.54 34.64 -17.99
C VAL A 75 -9.75 34.84 -19.50
N ALA A 76 -10.88 35.42 -19.87
CA ALA A 76 -11.06 36.34 -21.00
C ALA A 76 -12.53 36.78 -21.09
#